data_AF-A0AA39ALW4-F1
#
_entry.id   AF-A0AA39ALW4-F1
#
_cell.length_a   1.000
_cell.length_b   1.000
_cell.length_c   1.000
_cell.angle_alpha   90.00
_cell.angle_beta   90.00
_cell.angle_gamma   90.00
#
_symmetry.space_group_name_H-M   'P 1'
#
loop_
_entity.id
_entity.type
_entity.pdbx_description
1 polymer ?
#
loop_
_entity_poly.entity_id
_entity_poly.type
_entity_poly.pdbx_seq_one_letter_code
_entity_poly.pdbx_strand_id
1 'polypeptide(L)'
;MGSATSSMAAKFAFFPPNPPTYKVVSDESTGKMRLSDAPQRENVDVLKLCTKKGNEIVAVYVKNPSASLTVLYSHGNAADLGQMFNIFAELSLRLGVNLMGYDYSGYGQSSGKPSEQDTYADIEAAYSCLEDTYGVKEEDIILYGQSVGSGPTLELATCFPRLRAVILHSPILSGLRVMYPVKRTFWFDIYKNIDKIPLVNCPVLVIHVSIFLIILSYCDP
;
A
#
# COMPACT_ATOMS: atom_id res chain seq x y z
N MET A 1 0.11 7.78 26.80
CA MET A 1 -1.27 7.30 27.03
C MET A 1 -2.09 7.35 25.72
N GLY A 2 -1.65 6.66 24.67
CA GLY A 2 -2.22 6.79 23.31
C GLY A 2 -2.73 5.50 22.66
N SER A 3 -2.75 4.35 23.37
CA SER A 3 -3.04 3.05 22.74
C SER A 3 -4.50 2.59 22.81
N ALA A 4 -5.31 3.15 23.71
CA ALA A 4 -6.68 2.65 23.93
C ALA A 4 -7.68 3.23 22.91
N THR A 5 -7.59 4.53 22.61
CA THR A 5 -8.52 5.23 21.70
C THR A 5 -8.28 4.90 20.21
N SER A 6 -7.05 4.57 19.83
CA SER A 6 -6.72 4.14 18.46
C SER A 6 -7.36 2.78 18.09
N SER A 7 -7.59 1.91 19.08
CA SER A 7 -8.14 0.56 18.83
C SER A 7 -9.60 0.56 18.36
N MET A 8 -10.43 1.50 18.83
CA MET A 8 -11.81 1.64 18.39
C MET A 8 -11.90 2.30 17.02
N ALA A 9 -11.10 3.34 16.77
CA ALA A 9 -11.05 4.02 15.47
C ALA A 9 -10.60 3.06 14.36
N ALA A 10 -9.61 2.19 14.64
CA ALA A 10 -9.17 1.16 13.70
C ALA A 10 -10.30 0.21 13.27
N LYS A 11 -11.18 -0.22 14.20
CA LYS A 11 -12.32 -1.09 13.87
C LYS A 11 -13.33 -0.48 12.90
N PHE A 12 -13.41 0.85 12.82
CA PHE A 12 -14.29 1.54 11.87
C PHE A 12 -13.56 1.99 10.60
N ALA A 13 -12.23 1.92 10.58
CA ALA A 13 -11.41 2.37 9.46
C ALA A 13 -10.99 1.22 8.53
N PHE A 14 -10.95 -0.02 9.02
CA PHE A 14 -10.46 -1.17 8.26
C PHE A 14 -11.52 -2.26 8.14
N PHE A 15 -11.82 -2.64 6.90
CA PHE A 15 -12.82 -3.65 6.56
C PHE A 15 -12.18 -4.72 5.66
N PRO A 16 -11.21 -5.51 6.17
CA PRO A 16 -10.61 -6.59 5.37
C PRO A 16 -11.68 -7.57 4.87
N PRO A 17 -11.56 -8.12 3.64
CA PRO A 17 -12.43 -9.19 3.19
C PRO A 17 -12.48 -10.35 4.19
N ASN A 18 -13.69 -10.81 4.53
CA ASN A 18 -13.91 -11.93 5.43
C ASN A 18 -15.02 -12.85 4.86
N PRO A 19 -14.69 -14.07 4.38
CA PRO A 19 -13.34 -14.65 4.36
C PRO A 19 -12.38 -13.93 3.38
N PRO A 20 -11.05 -14.07 3.57
CA PRO A 20 -10.06 -13.65 2.57
C PRO A 20 -10.35 -14.24 1.19
N THR A 21 -10.05 -13.49 0.13
CA THR A 21 -10.37 -13.93 -1.25
C THR A 21 -9.35 -14.90 -1.84
N TYR A 22 -8.25 -15.15 -1.12
CA TYR A 22 -7.20 -16.07 -1.53
C TYR A 22 -6.58 -16.80 -0.32
N LYS A 23 -5.87 -17.90 -0.61
CA LYS A 23 -4.93 -18.56 0.31
C LYS A 23 -3.51 -18.51 -0.25
N VAL A 24 -2.51 -18.53 0.61
CA VAL A 24 -1.12 -18.75 0.20
C VAL A 24 -0.87 -20.25 0.18
N VAL A 25 -0.47 -20.78 -0.97
CA VAL A 25 -0.12 -22.19 -1.14
C VAL A 25 1.29 -22.29 -1.72
N SER A 26 2.02 -23.34 -1.33
CA SER A 26 3.32 -23.64 -1.92
C SER A 26 3.15 -24.56 -3.12
N ASP A 27 3.86 -24.26 -4.19
CA ASP A 27 4.00 -25.15 -5.34
C ASP A 27 4.97 -26.29 -4.97
N GLU A 28 4.51 -27.54 -5.05
CA GLU A 28 5.30 -28.71 -4.63
C GLU A 28 6.54 -28.95 -5.51
N SER A 29 6.53 -28.48 -6.76
CA SER A 29 7.62 -28.71 -7.71
C SER A 29 8.72 -27.66 -7.60
N THR A 30 8.36 -26.41 -7.32
CA THR A 30 9.29 -25.28 -7.28
C THR A 30 9.59 -24.78 -5.86
N GLY A 31 8.78 -25.18 -4.88
CA GLY A 31 8.81 -24.64 -3.51
C GLY A 31 8.34 -23.19 -3.41
N LYS A 32 7.96 -22.53 -4.52
CA LYS A 32 7.54 -21.13 -4.54
C LYS A 32 6.13 -20.99 -4.00
N MET A 33 5.88 -19.89 -3.28
CA MET A 33 4.53 -19.52 -2.86
C MET A 33 3.73 -18.95 -4.03
N ARG A 34 2.42 -19.20 -4.02
CA ARG A 34 1.43 -18.64 -4.95
C ARG A 34 0.11 -18.36 -4.23
N LEU A 35 -0.74 -17.52 -4.83
CA LEU A 35 -2.12 -17.34 -4.37
C LEU A 35 -3.01 -18.42 -4.99
N SER A 36 -3.87 -19.07 -4.20
CA SER A 36 -4.69 -20.22 -4.65
C SER A 36 -5.62 -19.92 -5.82
N ASP A 37 -6.22 -18.73 -5.82
CA ASP A 37 -7.30 -18.35 -6.75
C ASP A 37 -6.82 -17.36 -7.82
N ALA A 38 -5.51 -17.10 -7.87
CA ALA A 38 -4.90 -16.25 -8.88
C ALA A 38 -4.31 -17.07 -10.04
N PRO A 39 -4.35 -16.56 -11.29
CA PRO A 39 -3.66 -17.21 -12.40
C PRO A 39 -2.17 -17.37 -12.12
N GLN A 40 -1.64 -18.56 -12.40
CA GLN A 40 -0.20 -18.80 -12.29
C GLN A 40 0.53 -17.95 -13.33
N ARG A 41 1.52 -17.19 -12.85
CA ARG A 41 2.36 -16.33 -13.68
C ARG A 41 3.82 -16.49 -13.23
N GLU A 42 4.70 -16.84 -14.16
CA GLU A 42 6.12 -17.08 -13.86
C GLU A 42 6.86 -15.82 -13.41
N ASN A 43 6.39 -14.65 -13.85
CA ASN A 43 6.97 -13.35 -13.51
C ASN A 43 6.41 -12.76 -12.21
N VAL A 44 5.77 -13.58 -11.36
CA VAL A 44 5.18 -13.12 -10.10
C VAL A 44 5.75 -13.93 -8.94
N ASP A 45 6.31 -13.23 -7.97
CA ASP A 45 6.72 -13.81 -6.70
C ASP A 45 5.68 -13.48 -5.62
N VAL A 46 5.31 -14.47 -4.81
CA VAL A 46 4.52 -14.28 -3.58
C VAL A 46 5.46 -14.44 -2.40
N LEU A 47 5.37 -13.52 -1.45
CA LEU A 47 6.31 -13.37 -0.34
C LEU A 47 5.55 -13.28 0.99
N LYS A 48 6.22 -13.70 2.07
CA LYS A 48 5.82 -13.43 3.44
C LYS A 48 6.89 -12.56 4.08
N LEU A 49 6.51 -11.39 4.57
CA LEU A 49 7.43 -10.39 5.09
C LEU A 49 7.19 -10.18 6.58
N CYS A 50 8.26 -10.19 7.37
CA CYS A 50 8.21 -9.88 8.79
C CYS A 50 8.26 -8.36 9.00
N THR A 51 7.28 -7.84 9.73
CA THR A 51 7.19 -6.41 10.07
C THR A 51 7.94 -6.11 11.37
N LYS A 52 8.35 -4.86 11.57
CA LYS A 52 8.97 -4.41 12.84
C LYS A 52 8.05 -4.56 14.05
N LYS A 53 6.74 -4.70 13.84
CA LYS A 53 5.74 -4.93 14.88
C LYS A 53 5.45 -6.41 15.15
N GLY A 54 6.18 -7.32 14.50
CA GLY A 54 6.08 -8.76 14.72
C GLY A 54 4.94 -9.46 13.99
N ASN A 55 4.26 -8.75 13.08
CA ASN A 55 3.29 -9.37 12.17
C ASN A 55 4.01 -9.92 10.94
N GLU A 56 3.39 -10.92 10.31
CA GLU A 56 3.79 -11.48 9.02
C GLU A 56 2.75 -11.05 7.98
N ILE A 57 3.18 -10.31 6.97
CA ILE A 57 2.31 -9.84 5.89
C ILE A 57 2.61 -10.55 4.59
N VAL A 58 1.60 -10.69 3.73
CA VAL A 58 1.76 -11.22 2.38
C VAL A 58 2.05 -10.09 1.40
N ALA A 59 2.99 -10.31 0.49
CA ALA A 59 3.28 -9.42 -0.62
C ALA A 59 3.33 -10.17 -1.95
N VAL A 60 3.06 -9.47 -3.04
CA VAL A 60 3.16 -9.93 -4.42
C VAL A 60 4.08 -8.98 -5.17
N TYR A 61 5.09 -9.53 -5.81
CA TYR A 61 5.99 -8.79 -6.69
C TYR A 61 5.82 -9.24 -8.14
N VAL A 62 5.29 -8.36 -8.98
CA VAL A 62 5.19 -8.57 -10.43
C VAL A 62 6.42 -7.98 -11.09
N LYS A 63 7.23 -8.87 -11.69
CA LYS A 63 8.44 -8.51 -12.41
C LYS A 63 8.12 -8.20 -13.87
N ASN A 64 8.62 -7.08 -14.36
CA ASN A 64 8.63 -6.74 -15.77
C ASN A 64 10.10 -6.60 -16.23
N PRO A 65 10.62 -7.51 -17.09
CA PRO A 65 12.03 -7.53 -17.46
C PRO A 65 12.57 -6.25 -18.12
N SER A 66 11.70 -5.43 -18.73
CA SER A 66 12.09 -4.16 -19.35
C SER A 66 11.92 -2.95 -18.43
N ALA A 67 11.42 -3.15 -17.21
CA ALA A 67 11.16 -2.06 -16.29
C ALA A 67 12.43 -1.53 -15.62
N SER A 68 12.58 -0.21 -15.63
CA SER A 68 13.57 0.52 -14.84
C SER A 68 12.98 1.13 -13.55
N LEU A 69 11.66 1.15 -13.43
CA LEU A 69 10.94 1.71 -12.29
C LEU A 69 10.11 0.64 -11.59
N THR A 70 9.92 0.82 -10.29
CA THR A 70 9.13 -0.07 -9.45
C THR A 70 8.05 0.72 -8.73
N VAL A 71 6.81 0.25 -8.83
CA VAL A 71 5.68 0.80 -8.07
C VAL A 71 5.50 0.01 -6.77
N LEU A 72 5.52 0.69 -5.62
CA LEU A 72 5.08 0.13 -4.34
C LEU A 72 3.63 0.57 -4.08
N TYR A 73 2.71 -0.39 -4.10
CA TYR A 73 1.28 -0.15 -4.13
C TYR A 73 0.60 -0.47 -2.79
N SER A 74 0.11 0.56 -2.10
CA SER A 74 -0.77 0.48 -0.93
C SER A 74 -2.23 0.46 -1.38
N HIS A 75 -2.89 -0.70 -1.29
CA HIS A 75 -4.26 -0.88 -1.79
C HIS A 75 -5.34 -0.20 -0.95
N GLY A 76 -6.53 -0.06 -1.53
CA GLY A 76 -7.69 0.51 -0.86
C GLY A 76 -8.24 -0.37 0.27
N ASN A 77 -9.19 0.18 1.03
CA ASN A 77 -9.93 -0.57 2.03
C ASN A 77 -10.83 -1.62 1.35
N ALA A 78 -11.24 -2.66 2.10
CA ALA A 78 -12.11 -3.72 1.59
C ALA A 78 -11.61 -4.42 0.31
N ALA A 79 -10.30 -4.43 0.13
CA ALA A 79 -9.59 -5.18 -0.90
C ALA A 79 -8.51 -6.04 -0.24
N ASP A 80 -8.12 -7.12 -0.89
CA ASP A 80 -6.91 -7.88 -0.57
C ASP A 80 -6.13 -8.24 -1.84
N LEU A 81 -4.95 -8.86 -1.70
CA LEU A 81 -4.09 -9.23 -2.82
C LEU A 81 -4.75 -10.15 -3.84
N GLY A 82 -5.68 -11.00 -3.43
CA GLY A 82 -6.42 -11.89 -4.35
C GLY A 82 -7.24 -11.09 -5.36
N GLN A 83 -7.95 -10.06 -4.88
CA GLN A 83 -8.72 -9.15 -5.74
C GLN A 83 -7.83 -8.23 -6.57
N MET A 84 -6.69 -7.79 -6.01
CA MET A 84 -5.78 -6.85 -6.66
C MET A 84 -4.85 -7.51 -7.68
N PHE A 85 -4.65 -8.83 -7.63
CA PHE A 85 -3.65 -9.54 -8.43
C PHE A 85 -3.71 -9.23 -9.94
N ASN A 86 -4.90 -9.34 -10.55
CA ASN A 86 -5.05 -9.09 -11.98
C ASN A 86 -4.81 -7.61 -12.33
N ILE A 87 -5.22 -6.70 -11.46
CA ILE A 87 -4.99 -5.26 -11.62
C ILE A 87 -3.49 -4.98 -11.59
N PHE A 88 -2.76 -5.58 -10.66
CA PHE A 88 -1.30 -5.42 -10.55
C PHE A 88 -0.56 -5.96 -11.76
N ALA A 89 -0.92 -7.17 -12.23
CA ALA A 89 -0.31 -7.74 -13.43
C ALA A 89 -0.57 -6.85 -14.67
N GLU A 90 -1.78 -6.33 -14.81
CA GLU A 90 -2.15 -5.49 -15.95
C GLU A 90 -1.49 -4.10 -15.88
N LEU A 91 -1.43 -3.48 -14.69
CA LEU A 91 -0.74 -2.20 -14.49
C LEU A 91 0.75 -2.33 -14.78
N SER A 92 1.41 -3.37 -14.27
CA SER A 92 2.82 -3.66 -14.54
C SER A 92 3.10 -3.79 -16.04
N LEU A 93 2.23 -4.50 -16.77
CA LEU A 93 2.36 -4.69 -18.21
C LEU A 93 2.14 -3.39 -18.99
N ARG A 94 1.06 -2.66 -18.72
CA ARG A 94 0.67 -1.46 -19.47
C ARG A 94 1.60 -0.27 -19.23
N LEU A 95 2.11 -0.14 -18.00
CA LEU A 95 2.98 0.96 -17.62
C LEU A 95 4.46 0.64 -17.82
N GLY A 96 4.82 -0.64 -18.06
CA GLY A 96 6.21 -1.03 -18.22
C GLY A 96 7.02 -0.91 -16.93
N VAL A 97 6.41 -1.26 -15.78
CA VAL A 97 7.02 -1.12 -14.44
C VAL A 97 7.03 -2.46 -13.71
N ASN A 98 7.98 -2.65 -12.79
CA ASN A 98 7.81 -3.65 -11.73
C ASN A 98 6.75 -3.16 -10.74
N LEU A 99 6.07 -4.06 -10.05
CA LEU A 99 5.03 -3.67 -9.10
C LEU A 99 5.07 -4.59 -7.86
N MET A 100 5.28 -4.01 -6.69
CA MET A 100 5.05 -4.67 -5.41
C MET A 100 3.73 -4.19 -4.79
N GLY A 101 2.83 -5.12 -4.55
CA GLY A 101 1.65 -4.91 -3.70
C GLY A 101 1.76 -5.76 -2.45
N TYR A 102 1.18 -5.31 -1.35
CA TYR A 102 1.20 -6.03 -0.08
C TYR A 102 -0.14 -5.88 0.63
N ASP A 103 -0.54 -6.89 1.39
CA ASP A 103 -1.68 -6.79 2.30
C ASP A 103 -1.26 -6.18 3.63
N TYR A 104 -2.13 -5.37 4.22
CA TYR A 104 -1.94 -4.86 5.57
C TYR A 104 -2.02 -5.99 6.61
N SER A 105 -1.45 -5.76 7.79
CA SER A 105 -1.66 -6.61 8.97
C SER A 105 -3.16 -6.85 9.20
N GLY A 106 -3.57 -8.11 9.29
CA GLY A 106 -4.97 -8.54 9.43
C GLY A 106 -5.82 -8.49 8.15
N TYR A 107 -5.23 -8.25 6.98
CA TYR A 107 -5.87 -8.40 5.66
C TYR A 107 -5.42 -9.69 4.98
N GLY A 108 -6.26 -10.25 4.11
CA GLY A 108 -5.91 -11.42 3.31
C GLY A 108 -5.43 -12.60 4.16
N GLN A 109 -4.22 -13.07 3.90
CA GLN A 109 -3.54 -14.11 4.70
C GLN A 109 -2.46 -13.55 5.64
N SER A 110 -2.40 -12.23 5.81
CA SER A 110 -1.51 -11.56 6.75
C SER A 110 -1.99 -11.72 8.20
N SER A 111 -1.05 -11.88 9.13
CA SER A 111 -1.35 -12.02 10.55
C SER A 111 -1.62 -10.67 11.24
N GLY A 112 -1.95 -10.70 12.54
CA GLY A 112 -2.15 -9.49 13.34
C GLY A 112 -3.54 -8.87 13.18
N LYS A 113 -3.62 -7.56 13.43
CA LYS A 113 -4.84 -6.75 13.29
C LYS A 113 -4.49 -5.42 12.65
N PRO A 114 -5.39 -4.84 11.84
CA PRO A 114 -5.09 -3.59 11.18
C PRO A 114 -5.14 -2.43 12.18
N SER A 115 -4.11 -1.60 12.16
CA SER A 115 -4.06 -0.29 12.82
C SER A 115 -3.21 0.65 11.97
N GLU A 116 -3.35 1.95 12.18
CA GLU A 116 -2.52 2.96 11.48
C GLU A 116 -1.02 2.63 11.62
N GLN A 117 -0.55 2.36 12.83
CA GLN A 117 0.86 2.08 13.11
C GLN A 117 1.30 0.73 12.56
N ASP A 118 0.40 -0.26 12.47
CA ASP A 118 0.72 -1.52 11.81
C ASP A 118 0.87 -1.29 10.30
N THR A 119 -0.01 -0.52 9.65
CA THR A 119 0.14 -0.22 8.21
C THR A 119 1.44 0.50 7.84
N TYR A 120 1.97 1.33 8.76
CA TYR A 120 3.28 1.96 8.58
C TYR A 120 4.41 0.93 8.66
N ALA A 121 4.35 0.01 9.63
CA ALA A 121 5.31 -1.09 9.72
C ALA A 121 5.20 -2.06 8.52
N ASP A 122 4.00 -2.22 7.96
CA ASP A 122 3.74 -3.08 6.81
C ASP A 122 4.39 -2.52 5.53
N ILE A 123 4.18 -1.23 5.23
CA ILE A 123 4.78 -0.61 4.04
C ILE A 123 6.30 -0.51 4.15
N GLU A 124 6.84 -0.28 5.35
CA GLU A 124 8.28 -0.31 5.59
C GLU A 124 8.86 -1.69 5.29
N ALA A 125 8.19 -2.78 5.69
CA ALA A 125 8.64 -4.14 5.39
C ALA A 125 8.64 -4.43 3.88
N ALA A 126 7.62 -3.97 3.16
CA ALA A 126 7.56 -4.08 1.70
C ALA A 126 8.66 -3.24 1.01
N TYR A 127 8.91 -2.01 1.47
CA TYR A 127 10.00 -1.18 0.99
C TYR A 127 11.37 -1.83 1.22
N SER A 128 11.65 -2.31 2.43
CA SER A 128 12.92 -3.01 2.73
C SER A 128 13.08 -4.26 1.87
N CYS A 129 12.00 -4.98 1.56
CA CYS A 129 12.08 -6.11 0.65
C CYS A 129 12.49 -5.69 -0.78
N LEU A 130 11.99 -4.56 -1.29
CA LEU A 130 12.40 -4.02 -2.59
C LEU A 130 13.89 -3.68 -2.62
N GLU A 131 14.40 -3.07 -1.56
CA GLU A 131 15.81 -2.70 -1.44
C GLU A 131 16.70 -3.94 -1.26
N ASP A 132 16.42 -4.74 -0.24
CA ASP A 132 17.30 -5.84 0.19
C ASP A 132 17.25 -7.06 -0.74
N THR A 133 16.05 -7.44 -1.21
CA THR A 133 15.86 -8.65 -2.01
C THR A 133 15.98 -8.35 -3.51
N TYR A 134 15.43 -7.22 -3.95
CA TYR A 134 15.33 -6.88 -5.37
C TYR A 134 16.35 -5.82 -5.82
N GLY A 135 17.11 -5.22 -4.90
CA GLY A 135 18.15 -4.23 -5.22
C GLY A 135 17.60 -2.94 -5.84
N VAL A 136 16.31 -2.63 -5.60
CA VAL A 136 15.67 -1.44 -6.14
C VAL A 136 16.16 -0.21 -5.38
N LYS A 137 16.65 0.78 -6.12
CA LYS A 137 17.09 2.05 -5.54
C LYS A 137 15.91 2.95 -5.23
N GLU A 138 16.06 3.78 -4.20
CA GLU A 138 15.05 4.76 -3.79
C GLU A 138 14.59 5.65 -4.96
N GLU A 139 15.52 6.13 -5.80
CA GLU A 139 15.24 6.97 -6.97
C GLU A 139 14.50 6.27 -8.13
N ASP A 140 14.31 4.96 -8.04
CA ASP A 140 13.56 4.15 -9.00
C ASP A 140 12.20 3.68 -8.45
N ILE A 141 11.87 4.06 -7.20
CA ILE A 141 10.61 3.70 -6.53
C ILE A 141 9.58 4.81 -6.69
N ILE A 142 8.40 4.44 -7.18
CA ILE A 142 7.19 5.26 -7.15
C ILE A 142 6.25 4.68 -6.10
N LEU A 143 5.83 5.50 -5.14
CA LEU A 143 4.81 5.08 -4.18
C LEU A 143 3.42 5.33 -4.76
N TYR A 144 2.51 4.37 -4.61
CA TYR A 144 1.13 4.49 -5.04
C TYR A 144 0.19 4.16 -3.88
N GLY A 145 -0.64 5.13 -3.47
CA GLY A 145 -1.62 4.94 -2.40
C GLY A 145 -3.05 5.17 -2.88
N GLN A 146 -3.91 4.14 -2.77
CA GLN A 146 -5.33 4.27 -3.07
C GLN A 146 -6.18 4.42 -1.81
N SER A 147 -7.03 5.45 -1.74
CA SER A 147 -7.98 5.65 -0.63
C SER A 147 -7.27 5.58 0.73
N VAL A 148 -7.62 4.61 1.61
CA VAL A 148 -6.94 4.40 2.90
C VAL A 148 -5.43 4.17 2.75
N GLY A 149 -4.98 3.55 1.65
CA GLY A 149 -3.58 3.30 1.36
C GLY A 149 -2.74 4.57 1.19
N SER A 150 -3.37 5.73 0.96
CA SER A 150 -2.67 7.02 0.99
C SER A 150 -2.02 7.33 2.33
N GLY A 151 -2.54 6.78 3.43
CA GLY A 151 -2.00 6.92 4.78
C GLY A 151 -0.57 6.39 4.93
N PRO A 152 -0.34 5.07 4.78
CA PRO A 152 0.99 4.49 4.81
C PRO A 152 1.90 4.97 3.68
N THR A 153 1.35 5.20 2.47
CA THR A 153 2.11 5.80 1.35
C THR A 153 2.74 7.14 1.74
N LEU A 154 1.95 8.06 2.31
CA LEU A 154 2.48 9.37 2.70
C LEU A 154 3.38 9.31 3.93
N GLU A 155 3.13 8.40 4.88
CA GLU A 155 4.07 8.19 5.98
C GLU A 155 5.45 7.77 5.47
N LEU A 156 5.50 6.80 4.56
CA LEU A 156 6.77 6.38 3.98
C LEU A 156 7.41 7.52 3.18
N ALA A 157 6.62 8.26 2.40
CA ALA A 157 7.13 9.36 1.58
C ALA A 157 7.82 10.49 2.36
N THR A 158 7.44 10.74 3.62
CA THR A 158 8.12 11.75 4.46
C THR A 158 9.49 11.29 4.95
N CYS A 159 9.74 9.98 4.96
CA CYS A 159 10.99 9.38 5.43
C CYS A 159 12.07 9.25 4.34
N PHE A 160 11.68 9.28 3.05
CA PHE A 160 12.55 8.99 1.91
C PHE A 160 12.60 10.15 0.90
N PRO A 161 13.65 10.99 0.91
CA PRO A 161 13.70 12.22 0.15
C PRO A 161 14.00 12.05 -1.35
N ARG A 162 14.48 10.88 -1.80
CA ARG A 162 14.89 10.64 -3.19
C ARG A 162 13.91 9.78 -3.98
N LEU A 163 12.73 9.49 -3.44
CA LEU A 163 11.68 8.76 -4.16
C LEU A 163 11.43 9.39 -5.54
N ARG A 164 11.15 8.55 -6.55
CA ARG A 164 10.89 9.04 -7.91
C ARG A 164 9.67 9.95 -7.95
N ALA A 165 8.58 9.50 -7.33
CA ALA A 165 7.30 10.19 -7.26
C ALA A 165 6.36 9.52 -6.24
N VAL A 166 5.30 10.23 -5.89
CA VAL A 166 4.14 9.69 -5.17
C VAL A 166 2.89 9.87 -6.03
N ILE A 167 2.10 8.81 -6.15
CA ILE A 167 0.77 8.82 -6.78
C ILE A 167 -0.28 8.56 -5.72
N LEU A 168 -1.18 9.52 -5.54
CA LEU A 168 -2.30 9.43 -4.60
C LEU A 168 -3.61 9.30 -5.37
N HIS A 169 -4.23 8.13 -5.29
CA HIS A 169 -5.50 7.86 -5.97
C HIS A 169 -6.67 7.90 -4.99
N SER A 170 -7.52 8.91 -5.15
CA SER A 170 -8.64 9.25 -4.28
C SER A 170 -8.22 9.27 -2.80
N PRO A 171 -7.15 10.02 -2.44
CA PRO A 171 -6.59 9.98 -1.10
C PRO A 171 -7.57 10.53 -0.06
N ILE A 172 -7.38 10.11 1.19
CA ILE A 172 -8.08 10.68 2.34
C ILE A 172 -7.26 11.83 2.91
N LEU A 173 -7.92 12.91 3.33
CA LEU A 173 -7.26 14.01 4.05
C LEU A 173 -6.89 13.60 5.48
N SER A 174 -7.80 12.88 6.12
CA SER A 174 -7.63 12.17 7.39
C SER A 174 -8.83 11.24 7.65
N GLY A 175 -8.69 10.31 8.59
CA GLY A 175 -9.75 9.35 8.92
C GLY A 175 -11.05 10.03 9.37
N LEU A 176 -10.97 11.04 10.23
CA LEU A 176 -12.17 11.78 10.66
C LEU A 176 -12.83 12.55 9.52
N ARG A 177 -12.05 13.09 8.58
CA ARG A 177 -12.56 13.86 7.43
C ARG A 177 -13.30 13.01 6.41
N VAL A 178 -13.08 11.70 6.41
CA VAL A 178 -13.87 10.74 5.63
C VAL A 178 -15.25 10.56 6.24
N MET A 179 -15.32 10.47 7.57
CA MET A 179 -16.55 10.17 8.30
C MET A 179 -17.42 11.40 8.55
N TYR A 180 -16.80 12.56 8.75
CA TYR A 180 -17.47 13.79 9.15
C TYR A 180 -16.88 15.01 8.43
N PRO A 181 -17.67 16.04 8.10
CA PRO A 181 -17.21 17.26 7.44
C PRO A 181 -16.48 18.21 8.41
N VAL A 182 -15.41 17.72 9.05
CA VAL A 182 -14.60 18.49 9.99
C VAL A 182 -13.48 19.23 9.27
N LYS A 183 -13.26 20.50 9.62
CA LYS A 183 -12.19 21.32 9.02
C LYS A 183 -10.87 21.24 9.81
N ARG A 184 -10.93 20.86 11.10
CA ARG A 184 -9.77 20.81 12.02
C ARG A 184 -9.19 19.41 12.10
N THR A 185 -7.86 19.31 12.22
CA THR A 185 -7.18 18.06 12.54
C THR A 185 -7.13 17.89 14.06
N PHE A 186 -7.51 16.71 14.56
CA PHE A 186 -7.51 16.39 15.98
C PHE A 186 -6.37 15.44 16.35
N TRP A 187 -5.95 15.44 17.61
CA TRP A 187 -4.82 14.60 18.06
C TRP A 187 -5.10 13.09 17.92
N PHE A 188 -6.38 12.67 18.03
CA PHE A 188 -6.84 11.29 17.88
C PHE A 188 -7.26 10.92 16.44
N ASP A 189 -7.10 11.83 15.48
CA ASP A 189 -7.33 11.54 14.07
C ASP A 189 -6.23 10.60 13.54
N ILE A 190 -6.58 9.74 12.59
CA ILE A 190 -5.64 8.81 11.95
C ILE A 190 -5.34 9.27 10.53
N TYR A 191 -4.17 8.91 10.00
CA TYR A 191 -3.76 9.23 8.64
C TYR A 191 -3.89 10.72 8.32
N LYS A 192 -3.27 11.58 9.14
CA LYS A 192 -3.29 13.04 9.00
C LYS A 192 -2.52 13.50 7.75
N ASN A 193 -2.92 13.03 6.58
CA ASN A 193 -2.26 13.21 5.30
C ASN A 193 -2.18 14.69 4.91
N ILE A 194 -3.17 15.49 5.30
CA ILE A 194 -3.13 16.95 5.16
C ILE A 194 -1.92 17.60 5.84
N ASP A 195 -1.45 17.02 6.95
CA ASP A 195 -0.28 17.51 7.68
C ASP A 195 1.03 16.89 7.15
N LYS A 196 0.96 15.72 6.50
CA LYS A 196 2.13 15.00 5.97
C LYS A 196 2.53 15.42 4.56
N ILE A 197 1.56 15.73 3.70
CA ILE A 197 1.82 16.04 2.30
C ILE A 197 2.83 17.17 2.07
N PRO A 198 2.91 18.25 2.91
CA PRO A 198 3.92 19.29 2.73
C PRO A 198 5.34 18.85 3.07
N LEU A 199 5.53 17.66 3.64
CA LEU A 199 6.84 17.11 4.01
C LEU A 199 7.43 16.18 2.93
N VAL A 200 6.68 15.92 1.86
CA VAL A 200 7.10 15.05 0.75
C VAL A 200 7.98 15.84 -0.21
N ASN A 201 9.21 15.37 -0.43
CA ASN A 201 10.24 16.07 -1.20
C ASN A 201 10.35 15.64 -2.68
N CYS A 202 9.38 14.87 -3.17
CA CYS A 202 9.35 14.39 -4.55
C CYS A 202 8.03 14.77 -5.25
N PRO A 203 7.99 14.72 -6.59
CA PRO A 203 6.77 14.99 -7.34
C PRO A 203 5.56 14.19 -6.86
N VAL A 204 4.44 14.87 -6.64
CA VAL A 204 3.18 14.21 -6.26
C VAL A 204 2.11 14.39 -7.32
N LEU A 205 1.54 13.27 -7.78
CA LEU A 205 0.32 13.25 -8.59
C LEU A 205 -0.88 12.86 -7.73
N VAL A 206 -1.87 13.75 -7.62
CA VAL A 206 -3.15 13.46 -6.98
C VAL A 206 -4.21 13.21 -8.03
N ILE A 207 -4.81 12.02 -8.02
CA ILE A 207 -5.95 11.64 -8.85
C ILE A 207 -7.19 11.67 -7.98
N HIS A 208 -8.12 12.59 -8.22
CA HIS A 208 -9.39 12.66 -7.48
C HIS A 208 -10.58 12.49 -8.43
N VAL A 209 -11.55 11.66 -8.07
CA VAL A 209 -12.77 11.48 -8.85
C VAL A 209 -13.90 12.28 -8.20
N SER A 210 -14.34 13.33 -8.88
CA SER A 210 -15.66 13.92 -8.63
C SER A 210 -16.68 13.28 -9.58
N ILE A 211 -17.97 13.31 -9.23
CA ILE A 211 -19.09 12.65 -9.96
C ILE A 211 -19.08 12.86 -11.49
N PHE A 212 -18.37 13.87 -12.02
CA PHE A 212 -18.20 14.12 -13.45
C PHE A 212 -16.76 14.38 -13.95
N LEU A 213 -15.72 14.35 -13.09
CA LEU A 213 -14.36 14.78 -13.50
C LEU A 213 -13.25 14.09 -12.69
N ILE A 214 -12.25 13.57 -13.41
CA ILE A 214 -10.94 13.23 -12.83
C ILE A 214 -10.12 14.53 -12.74
N ILE A 215 -9.81 14.96 -11.51
CA ILE A 215 -8.90 16.08 -11.27
C ILE A 215 -7.51 15.49 -11.04
N LEU A 216 -6.58 15.84 -11.93
CA LEU A 216 -5.15 15.60 -11.75
C LEU A 216 -4.54 16.88 -11.16
N SER A 217 -4.11 16.81 -9.91
CA SER A 217 -3.33 17.90 -9.29
C SER A 217 -1.89 17.45 -9.18
N TYR A 218 -0.97 18.25 -9.70
CA TYR A 218 0.46 18.08 -9.52
C TYR A 218 0.92 19.01 -8.40
N CYS A 219 1.59 18.46 -7.39
CA CYS A 219 2.32 19.27 -6.41
C CYS A 219 3.80 19.21 -6.76
N ASP A 220 4.37 20.34 -7.14
CA ASP A 220 5.82 20.52 -7.19
C ASP A 220 6.37 20.57 -5.75
N PRO A 221 7.53 19.93 -5.48
CA PRO A 221 8.20 19.97 -4.17
C PRO A 221 8.73 21.36 -3.81
#